data_AF-A0A3N2S3W8-F1
#
_entry.id   AF-A0A3N2S3W8-F1
#
_cell.length_a   1.000
_cell.length_b   1.000
_cell.length_c   1.000
_cell.angle_alpha   90.00
_cell.angle_beta   90.00
_cell.angle_gamma   90.00
#
_symmetry.space_group_name_H-M   'P 1'
#
loop_
_entity.id
_entity.type
_entity.pdbx_description
1 polymer ?
#
loop_
_entity_poly.entity_id
_entity_poly.type
_entity_poly.pdbx_seq_one_letter_code
_entity_poly.pdbx_strand_id
1 'polypeptide(L)'
;MNQATRKPTTVGDILLFEYLEPLDLKINDLAEMLQVHRNTVSALVNNNRKLTIDMAFRLAKAFDTSAAFWINLQAAVDVWETENDARLQVELNKIITAEDFLAARAKANEKAA
;
A
#
# COMPACT_ATOMS: atom_id res chain seq x y z
N MET A 1 -19.12 11.46 -9.88
CA MET A 1 -18.35 12.64 -9.44
C MET A 1 -16.87 12.27 -9.56
N ASN A 2 -16.14 12.80 -10.54
CA ASN A 2 -14.69 12.64 -10.61
C ASN A 2 -14.06 13.68 -9.68
N GLN A 3 -13.98 13.38 -8.39
CA GLN A 3 -13.07 14.12 -7.52
C GLN A 3 -11.68 13.58 -7.82
N ALA A 4 -10.75 14.45 -8.21
CA ALA A 4 -9.34 14.11 -8.22
C ALA A 4 -8.96 13.74 -6.78
N THR A 5 -8.84 12.44 -6.51
CA THR A 5 -8.45 11.94 -5.19
C THR A 5 -6.99 12.35 -4.98
N ARG A 6 -6.74 13.17 -3.96
CA ARG A 6 -5.38 13.55 -3.56
C ARG A 6 -4.62 12.29 -3.16
N LYS A 7 -3.35 12.18 -3.56
CA LYS A 7 -2.48 11.08 -3.12
C LYS A 7 -2.48 10.98 -1.58
N PRO A 8 -2.75 9.80 -1.00
CA PRO A 8 -2.70 9.60 0.45
C PRO A 8 -1.32 9.89 1.03
N THR A 9 -1.29 10.23 2.31
CA THR A 9 -0.03 10.36 3.06
C THR A 9 0.70 9.03 3.08
N THR A 10 1.99 9.05 2.77
CA THR A 10 2.78 7.83 2.67
C THR A 10 3.31 7.38 4.04
N VAL A 11 3.76 6.12 4.12
CA VAL A 11 4.47 5.62 5.30
C VAL A 11 5.73 6.45 5.56
N GLY A 12 6.46 6.85 4.51
CA GLY A 12 7.65 7.67 4.62
C GLY A 12 7.36 9.05 5.21
N ASP A 13 6.28 9.69 4.78
CA ASP A 13 5.85 10.99 5.33
C ASP A 13 5.50 10.88 6.82
N ILE A 14 4.72 9.86 7.22
CA ILE A 14 4.39 9.66 8.63
C ILE A 14 5.65 9.39 9.45
N LEU A 15 6.56 8.55 8.96
CA LEU A 15 7.83 8.30 9.66
C LEU A 15 8.64 9.57 9.84
N LEU A 16 8.75 10.39 8.80
CA LEU A 16 9.55 11.60 8.83
C LEU A 16 8.94 12.66 9.76
N PHE A 17 7.70 13.04 9.50
CA PHE A 17 7.08 14.22 10.10
C PHE A 17 6.45 13.95 11.48
N GLU A 18 6.00 12.72 11.75
CA GLU A 18 5.33 12.40 13.02
C GLU A 18 6.27 11.74 14.03
N TYR A 19 7.41 11.18 13.59
CA TYR A 19 8.34 10.46 14.46
C TYR A 19 9.77 10.98 14.40
N LEU A 20 10.42 10.99 13.23
CA LEU A 20 11.85 11.32 13.14
C LEU A 20 12.13 12.78 13.51
N GLU A 21 11.43 13.73 12.88
CA GLU A 21 11.63 15.17 13.16
C GLU A 21 11.21 15.56 14.59
N PRO A 22 10.03 15.16 15.11
CA PRO A 22 9.61 15.56 16.46
C PRO A 22 10.46 14.95 17.58
N LEU A 23 11.07 13.79 17.35
CA LEU A 23 11.91 13.10 18.33
C LEU A 23 13.41 13.37 18.14
N ASP A 24 13.80 14.22 17.18
CA ASP A 24 15.18 14.47 16.76
C ASP A 24 15.97 13.17 16.45
N LEU A 25 15.28 12.19 15.88
CA LEU A 25 15.86 10.91 15.47
C LEU A 25 16.33 10.97 14.02
N LYS A 26 17.54 10.46 13.77
CA LYS A 26 18.09 10.29 12.43
C LYS A 26 17.70 8.92 11.88
N ILE A 27 17.84 8.78 10.55
CA ILE A 27 17.66 7.49 9.85
C ILE A 27 18.54 6.38 10.45
N ASN A 28 19.74 6.71 10.94
CA ASN A 28 20.63 5.75 11.61
C ASN A 28 20.02 5.24 12.91
N ASP A 29 19.53 6.15 13.75
CA ASP A 29 18.98 5.82 15.06
C ASP A 29 17.78 4.88 14.90
N LEU A 30 16.88 5.19 13.95
CA LEU A 30 15.77 4.30 13.64
C LEU A 30 16.22 2.94 13.07
N ALA A 31 17.26 2.91 12.22
CA ALA A 31 17.78 1.65 11.70
C ALA A 31 18.36 0.75 12.81
N GLU A 32 19.04 1.34 13.79
CA GLU A 32 19.54 0.65 14.98
C GLU A 32 18.39 0.13 15.84
N MET A 33 17.38 0.96 16.12
CA MET A 33 16.18 0.57 16.88
C MET A 33 15.43 -0.60 16.23
N LEU A 34 15.31 -0.60 14.90
CA LEU A 34 14.60 -1.63 14.15
C LEU A 34 15.46 -2.87 13.85
N GLN A 35 16.76 -2.83 14.15
CA GLN A 35 17.75 -3.86 13.83
C GLN A 35 17.78 -4.20 12.34
N VAL A 36 17.83 -3.18 11.48
CA VAL A 36 17.92 -3.34 10.02
C VAL A 36 19.00 -2.46 9.43
N HIS A 37 19.41 -2.75 8.20
CA HIS A 37 20.38 -1.91 7.51
C HIS A 37 19.82 -0.50 7.27
N ARG A 38 20.64 0.54 7.47
CA ARG A 38 20.27 1.96 7.25
C ARG A 38 19.56 2.21 5.93
N ASN A 39 20.05 1.61 4.83
CA ASN A 39 19.45 1.76 3.50
C ASN A 39 17.99 1.30 3.44
N THR A 40 17.59 0.34 4.29
CA THR A 40 16.20 -0.11 4.38
C THR A 40 15.30 1.00 4.90
N VAL A 41 15.71 1.67 6.00
CA VAL A 41 14.97 2.79 6.57
C VAL A 41 14.99 3.98 5.63
N SER A 42 16.16 4.32 5.07
CA SER A 42 16.28 5.41 4.09
C SER A 42 15.38 5.20 2.87
N ALA A 43 15.32 3.99 2.32
CA ALA A 43 14.46 3.68 1.19
C ALA A 43 12.96 3.78 1.56
N LEU A 44 12.59 3.39 2.78
CA LEU A 44 11.22 3.50 3.27
C LEU A 44 10.80 4.96 3.48
N VAL A 45 11.64 5.77 4.15
CA VAL A 45 11.39 7.19 4.41
C VAL A 45 11.28 7.99 3.10
N ASN A 46 12.12 7.68 2.11
CA ASN A 46 12.10 8.36 0.82
C ASN A 46 11.10 7.76 -0.19
N ASN A 47 10.19 6.88 0.24
CA ASN A 47 9.20 6.24 -0.63
C ASN A 47 9.79 5.45 -1.83
N ASN A 48 11.06 5.04 -1.74
CA ASN A 48 11.76 4.22 -2.73
C ASN A 48 11.51 2.72 -2.54
N ARG A 49 10.82 2.34 -1.47
CA ARG A 49 10.40 0.96 -1.18
C ARG A 49 9.05 0.97 -0.47
N LYS A 50 8.18 0.03 -0.83
CA LYS A 50 6.93 -0.25 -0.11
C LYS A 50 7.21 -0.88 1.24
N LEU A 51 6.39 -0.54 2.23
CA LEU A 51 6.40 -1.17 3.54
C LEU A 51 6.11 -2.67 3.42
N THR A 52 6.94 -3.51 4.06
CA THR A 52 6.66 -4.94 4.21
C THR A 52 5.96 -5.23 5.52
N ILE A 53 5.28 -6.39 5.62
CA ILE A 53 4.62 -6.81 6.87
C ILE A 53 5.63 -6.90 8.02
N ASP A 54 6.79 -7.53 7.82
CA ASP A 54 7.85 -7.60 8.85
C ASP A 54 8.26 -6.20 9.35
N MET A 55 8.43 -5.24 8.44
CA MET A 55 8.77 -3.87 8.80
C MET A 55 7.63 -3.19 9.56
N ALA A 56 6.37 -3.45 9.22
CA ALA A 56 5.22 -2.93 9.95
C ALA A 56 5.22 -3.39 11.42
N PHE A 57 5.55 -4.64 11.69
CA PHE A 57 5.67 -5.16 13.06
C PHE A 57 6.87 -4.55 13.82
N ARG A 58 8.01 -4.32 13.14
CA ARG A 58 9.16 -3.63 13.75
C ARG A 58 8.80 -2.19 14.13
N LEU A 59 8.16 -1.45 13.23
CA LEU A 59 7.70 -0.08 13.49
C LEU A 59 6.65 -0.02 14.60
N ALA A 60 5.70 -0.95 14.59
CA ALA A 60 4.71 -1.10 15.65
C ALA A 60 5.38 -1.27 17.03
N LYS A 61 6.39 -2.13 17.11
CA LYS A 61 7.15 -2.34 18.34
C LYS A 61 7.99 -1.12 18.74
N ALA A 62 8.62 -0.43 17.79
CA ALA A 62 9.48 0.71 18.06
C ALA A 62 8.72 1.95 18.55
N PHE A 63 7.50 2.15 18.07
CA PHE A 63 6.71 3.36 18.33
C PHE A 63 5.46 3.12 19.17
N ASP A 64 5.32 1.95 19.77
CA ASP A 64 4.13 1.55 20.57
C ASP A 64 2.81 1.78 19.82
N THR A 65 2.77 1.30 18.57
CA THR A 65 1.61 1.38 17.67
C THR A 65 1.18 -0.01 17.20
N SER A 66 0.18 -0.09 16.32
CA SER A 66 -0.25 -1.36 15.74
C SER A 66 0.40 -1.59 14.37
N ALA A 67 0.70 -2.84 14.02
CA ALA A 67 1.16 -3.18 12.66
C ALA A 67 0.10 -2.85 11.61
N ALA A 68 -1.19 -2.99 11.96
CA ALA A 68 -2.32 -2.65 11.11
C ALA A 68 -2.32 -1.17 10.72
N PHE A 69 -1.96 -0.26 11.63
CA PHE A 69 -1.82 1.17 11.32
C PHE A 69 -0.87 1.40 10.14
N TRP A 70 0.34 0.85 10.23
CA TRP A 70 1.36 1.00 9.19
C TRP A 70 0.97 0.32 7.87
N ILE A 71 0.38 -0.88 7.94
CA ILE A 71 -0.10 -1.61 6.76
C ILE A 71 -1.20 -0.81 6.05
N ASN A 72 -2.11 -0.21 6.79
CA ASN A 72 -3.21 0.56 6.21
C ASN A 72 -2.72 1.83 5.50
N LEU A 73 -1.67 2.48 5.99
CA LEU A 73 -1.02 3.60 5.28
C LEU A 73 -0.47 3.17 3.92
N GLN A 74 0.25 2.05 3.88
CA GLN A 74 0.77 1.51 2.61
C GLN A 74 -0.38 1.08 1.68
N ALA A 75 -1.39 0.41 2.21
CA ALA A 75 -2.54 -0.05 1.44
C ALA A 75 -3.32 1.13 0.81
N ALA A 76 -3.48 2.23 1.53
CA ALA A 76 -4.13 3.43 0.98
C ALA A 76 -3.36 3.98 -0.23
N VAL A 77 -2.04 4.06 -0.14
CA VAL A 77 -1.19 4.48 -1.27
C VAL A 77 -1.28 3.49 -2.43
N ASP A 78 -1.22 2.19 -2.15
CA ASP A 78 -1.28 1.14 -3.17
C ASP A 78 -2.62 1.15 -3.93
N VAL A 79 -3.74 1.32 -3.21
CA VAL A 79 -5.07 1.48 -3.81
C VAL A 79 -5.08 2.72 -4.71
N TRP A 80 -4.62 3.86 -4.19
CA TRP A 80 -4.61 5.10 -4.98
C TRP A 80 -3.74 4.96 -6.24
N GLU A 81 -2.54 4.37 -6.15
CA GLU A 81 -1.68 4.13 -7.32
C GLU A 81 -2.37 3.23 -8.35
N THR A 82 -3.08 2.20 -7.90
CA THR A 82 -3.82 1.26 -8.74
C THR A 82 -5.02 1.92 -9.43
N GLU A 83 -5.79 2.72 -8.70
CA GLU A 83 -6.93 3.49 -9.24
C GLU A 83 -6.47 4.52 -10.29
N ASN A 84 -5.26 5.06 -10.14
CA ASN A 84 -4.70 6.07 -11.04
C ASN A 84 -3.81 5.49 -12.16
N ASP A 85 -3.64 4.17 -12.24
CA ASP A 85 -2.95 3.52 -13.35
C ASP A 85 -3.86 3.42 -14.58
N ALA A 86 -3.71 4.39 -15.50
CA ALA A 86 -4.51 4.48 -16.71
C ALA A 86 -4.47 3.21 -17.58
N ARG A 87 -3.34 2.49 -17.62
CA ARG A 87 -3.24 1.25 -18.39
C ARG A 87 -4.06 0.16 -17.74
N LEU A 88 -3.92 -0.02 -16.43
CA LEU A 88 -4.70 -1.01 -15.69
C LEU A 88 -6.21 -0.73 -15.81
N GLN A 89 -6.63 0.54 -15.72
CA GLN A 89 -8.05 0.88 -15.86
C GLN A 89 -8.65 0.45 -17.21
N VAL A 90 -7.87 0.53 -18.30
CA VAL A 90 -8.29 0.02 -19.62
C VAL A 90 -8.42 -1.51 -19.62
N GLU A 91 -7.53 -2.21 -18.92
CA GLU A 91 -7.56 -3.67 -18.79
C GLU A 91 -8.76 -4.12 -17.93
N LEU A 92 -9.03 -3.43 -16.81
CA LEU A 92 -10.17 -3.71 -15.91
C LEU A 92 -11.52 -3.57 -16.62
N ASN A 93 -11.69 -2.58 -17.49
CA ASN A 93 -12.93 -2.40 -18.26
C ASN A 93 -13.28 -3.59 -19.19
N LYS A 94 -12.33 -4.48 -19.45
CA LYS A 94 -12.55 -5.69 -20.28
C LYS A 94 -12.95 -6.90 -19.44
N ILE A 95 -12.77 -6.83 -18.12
CA ILE A 95 -13.09 -7.92 -17.20
C ILE A 95 -14.60 -7.93 -16.99
N ILE A 96 -15.21 -9.09 -17.19
CA ILE A 96 -16.63 -9.32 -16.89
C ILE A 96 -16.78 -9.85 -15.48
N THR A 97 -17.97 -9.69 -14.91
CA THR A 97 -18.25 -10.21 -13.57
C THR A 97 -18.32 -11.74 -13.58
N ALA A 98 -18.11 -12.34 -12.40
CA ALA A 98 -18.30 -13.78 -12.23
C ALA A 98 -19.74 -14.20 -12.57
N GLU A 99 -20.72 -13.36 -12.25
CA GLU A 99 -22.13 -13.58 -12.57
C GLU A 99 -22.36 -13.62 -14.09
N ASP A 100 -21.89 -12.61 -14.82
CA ASP A 100 -22.02 -12.54 -16.29
C ASP A 100 -21.37 -13.74 -16.97
N PHE A 101 -20.19 -14.14 -16.48
CA PHE A 101 -19.47 -15.31 -17.00
C PHE A 101 -20.27 -16.61 -16.79
N LEU A 102 -20.83 -16.81 -15.59
CA LEU A 102 -21.63 -18.00 -15.29
C LEU A 102 -22.94 -18.03 -16.10
N ALA A 103 -23.61 -16.88 -16.26
CA ALA A 103 -24.83 -16.75 -17.05
C ALA A 103 -24.57 -17.07 -18.54
N ALA A 104 -23.46 -16.57 -19.11
CA ALA A 104 -23.07 -16.89 -20.47
C ALA A 104 -22.80 -18.39 -20.66
N ARG A 105 -22.13 -19.03 -19.69
CA ARG A 105 -21.84 -20.47 -19.70
C ARG A 105 -23.10 -21.33 -19.62
N ALA A 106 -24.04 -20.99 -18.75
CA ALA A 106 -25.31 -21.73 -18.62
C ALA A 106 -26.11 -21.72 -19.92
N LYS A 107 -26.25 -20.53 -20.55
CA LYS A 107 -26.92 -20.39 -21.86
C LYS A 107 -26.25 -21.18 -22.98
N ALA A 108 -24.92 -21.30 -22.95
CA ALA A 108 -24.19 -22.10 -23.93
C ALA A 108 -24.48 -23.60 -23.78
N ASN A 109 -24.61 -24.08 -22.54
CA ASN A 109 -24.93 -25.48 -22.25
C ASN A 109 -26.39 -25.83 -22.61
N GLU A 110 -27.34 -24.92 -22.36
CA GLU A 110 -28.75 -25.11 -22.74
C GLU A 110 -28.95 -25.13 -24.27
N LYS A 111 -28.13 -24.39 -25.03
CA LYS A 111 -28.17 -24.42 -26.51
C LYS A 111 -27.52 -25.66 -27.11
N ALA A 112 -26.71 -26.38 -26.35
CA ALA A 112 -26.01 -27.57 -26.79
C ALA A 112 -26.75 -28.88 -26.43
N ALA A 113 -27.84 -28.78 -25.66
CA ALA A 113 -28.75 -29.86 -25.29
C ALA A 113 -30.01 -29.84 -26.17
#